data_AF-A0A8M1KL00-F1
#
_entry.id   AF-A0A8M1KL00-F1
#
_cell.length_a   1.000
_cell.length_b   1.000
_cell.length_c   1.000
_cell.angle_alpha   90.00
_cell.angle_beta   90.00
_cell.angle_gamma   90.00
#
_symmetry.space_group_name_H-M   'P 1'
#
loop_
_entity.id
_entity.type
_entity.pdbx_description
1 polymer ?
#
loop_
_entity_poly.entity_id
_entity_poly.type
_entity_poly.pdbx_seq_one_letter_code
_entity_poly.pdbx_strand_id
1 'polypeptide(L)'
;EICTNPQFIVGGAKRTDICQGALGDCWLLAAIASLTLDKDILARVVPQDQSFQDNYAGIFHFQFWQYGEWVDVVIDDRLPVRDGELLFVHSAEGSEFWSALLEKAYAKASGCYESLTGGSTIEGFEDFTGGIAEAFDLTKAPPFLYKIMKKALGHGSLLGCSIDITSVYDTEAKTTMNLVKGHAYSVTAAEEVHLHERPVQLVRIRNPWGQVEWSGAWSDNSSEWDGVRPEEKAKLDYSADDGEFWMSYSDFTHQFSRLEICSLTPDALTSDEVGRWNHYQFEGTWRVGSTAGGCRNNTATFCSNPQFFIHLKEVDDDPHDGEDGCSFLVGLMQKDTRREKMFGRDLNTIGYAIYQVPDEYKGRSNIHLGPDVLLRQRAVAMSHTFANLREMCDRFKLPPGEYVIIPSTFEPHRKGSFVLRVFSEKQAATRWVQRDINAEVDEPEISTTDVDPHFMRLNGQYSGGDSEISAFELQQILNKVISQRTDVKTDGFSLETCHHIISLLDVSFNGLLF
;
A
#
# COMPACT_ATOMS: atom_id res chain seq x y z
N GLU A 1 -1.29 -9.14 -37.33
CA GLU A 1 -0.35 -10.28 -37.31
C GLU A 1 -1.00 -11.56 -36.80
N ILE A 2 -1.76 -11.47 -35.70
CA ILE A 2 -2.42 -12.62 -35.05
C ILE A 2 -3.93 -12.74 -35.35
N CYS A 3 -4.60 -11.65 -35.76
CA CYS A 3 -5.99 -11.68 -36.21
C CYS A 3 -6.23 -10.67 -37.34
N THR A 4 -7.37 -10.79 -38.03
CA THR A 4 -7.70 -9.97 -39.23
C THR A 4 -8.39 -8.65 -38.91
N ASN A 5 -9.12 -8.55 -37.81
CA ASN A 5 -9.82 -7.35 -37.39
C ASN A 5 -9.67 -7.14 -35.87
N PRO A 6 -8.48 -6.72 -35.40
CA PRO A 6 -8.24 -6.53 -33.97
C PRO A 6 -9.14 -5.42 -33.43
N GLN A 7 -9.70 -5.64 -32.26
CA GLN A 7 -10.52 -4.70 -31.52
C GLN A 7 -9.88 -4.45 -30.17
N PHE A 8 -9.96 -3.22 -29.68
CA PHE A 8 -9.46 -2.93 -28.35
C PHE A 8 -10.44 -3.50 -27.32
N ILE A 9 -11.70 -3.08 -27.38
CA ILE A 9 -12.82 -3.56 -26.56
C ILE A 9 -14.03 -3.84 -27.48
N VAL A 10 -14.73 -4.96 -27.28
CA VAL A 10 -15.90 -5.39 -28.07
C VAL A 10 -17.15 -5.52 -27.21
N GLY A 11 -18.13 -4.65 -27.43
CA GLY A 11 -19.41 -4.74 -26.70
C GLY A 11 -19.29 -4.40 -25.21
N GLY A 12 -18.28 -3.59 -24.87
CA GLY A 12 -17.90 -3.22 -23.51
C GLY A 12 -16.95 -4.24 -22.88
N ALA A 13 -16.03 -3.77 -22.04
CA ALA A 13 -15.10 -4.65 -21.36
C ALA A 13 -15.83 -5.46 -20.29
N LYS A 14 -15.84 -6.77 -20.49
CA LYS A 14 -16.54 -7.74 -19.66
C LYS A 14 -15.53 -8.65 -18.98
N ARG A 15 -15.97 -9.22 -17.87
CA ARG A 15 -15.24 -10.25 -17.12
C ARG A 15 -14.86 -11.48 -17.95
N THR A 16 -15.62 -11.78 -19.03
CA THR A 16 -15.39 -12.88 -19.98
C THR A 16 -14.18 -12.66 -20.88
N ASP A 17 -13.65 -11.44 -20.92
CA ASP A 17 -12.53 -11.07 -21.79
C ASP A 17 -11.18 -11.43 -21.14
N ILE A 18 -11.22 -12.15 -20.02
CA ILE A 18 -10.10 -12.45 -19.14
C ILE A 18 -10.06 -13.96 -18.96
N CYS A 19 -9.21 -14.61 -19.76
CA CYS A 19 -8.87 -16.02 -19.63
C CYS A 19 -7.38 -16.16 -19.31
N GLN A 20 -7.06 -17.00 -18.32
CA GLN A 20 -5.67 -17.21 -17.90
C GLN A 20 -4.87 -17.97 -18.96
N GLY A 21 -3.67 -17.46 -19.25
CA GLY A 21 -2.68 -18.13 -20.08
C GLY A 21 -1.73 -19.01 -19.27
N ALA A 22 -0.47 -19.09 -19.70
CA ALA A 22 0.54 -19.96 -19.11
C ALA A 22 1.27 -19.38 -17.88
N LEU A 23 0.85 -18.22 -17.37
CA LEU A 23 1.47 -17.53 -16.23
C LEU A 23 0.66 -17.78 -14.94
N GLY A 24 1.36 -17.89 -13.81
CA GLY A 24 0.76 -18.10 -12.48
C GLY A 24 0.35 -16.79 -11.81
N ASP A 25 -0.41 -15.96 -12.51
CA ASP A 25 -0.82 -14.61 -12.10
C ASP A 25 -2.35 -14.49 -11.91
N CYS A 26 -3.02 -15.61 -11.62
CA CYS A 26 -4.47 -15.67 -11.37
C CYS A 26 -5.00 -14.59 -10.42
N TRP A 27 -4.20 -14.15 -9.45
CA TRP A 27 -4.51 -13.05 -8.53
C TRP A 27 -4.75 -11.72 -9.27
N LEU A 28 -3.97 -11.43 -10.31
CA LEU A 28 -4.10 -10.24 -11.13
C LEU A 28 -5.37 -10.34 -11.99
N LEU A 29 -5.62 -11.51 -12.58
CA LEU A 29 -6.80 -11.74 -13.41
C LEU A 29 -8.10 -11.64 -12.61
N ALA A 30 -8.12 -12.18 -11.39
CA ALA A 30 -9.24 -11.98 -10.46
C ALA A 30 -9.45 -10.49 -10.16
N ALA A 31 -8.37 -9.72 -9.99
CA ALA A 31 -8.45 -8.28 -9.81
C ALA A 31 -9.01 -7.55 -11.05
N ILE A 32 -8.52 -7.87 -12.25
CA ILE A 32 -9.02 -7.31 -13.52
C ILE A 32 -10.49 -7.70 -13.73
N ALA A 33 -10.88 -8.93 -13.40
CA ALA A 33 -12.25 -9.39 -13.53
C ALA A 33 -13.20 -8.61 -12.62
N SER A 34 -12.83 -8.39 -11.35
CA SER A 34 -13.61 -7.55 -10.46
C SER A 34 -13.66 -6.10 -10.94
N LEU A 35 -12.59 -5.58 -11.53
CA LEU A 35 -12.56 -4.23 -12.09
C LEU A 35 -13.64 -4.04 -13.17
N THR A 36 -13.95 -5.06 -13.99
CA THR A 36 -15.01 -4.96 -15.00
C THR A 36 -16.42 -4.80 -14.44
N LEU A 37 -16.62 -5.01 -13.13
CA LEU A 37 -17.91 -4.80 -12.47
C LEU A 37 -18.23 -3.30 -12.32
N ASP A 38 -17.21 -2.44 -12.28
CA ASP A 38 -17.34 -1.00 -12.17
C ASP A 38 -16.74 -0.31 -13.39
N LYS A 39 -17.63 0.24 -14.23
CA LYS A 39 -17.23 0.88 -15.49
C LYS A 39 -16.42 2.16 -15.29
N ASP A 40 -16.62 2.87 -14.18
CA ASP A 40 -15.94 4.14 -13.93
C ASP A 40 -14.50 3.90 -13.50
N ILE A 41 -14.29 2.93 -12.60
CA ILE A 41 -12.95 2.50 -12.19
C ILE A 41 -12.21 1.86 -13.36
N LEU A 42 -12.90 1.02 -14.14
CA LEU A 42 -12.32 0.42 -15.34
C LEU A 42 -11.88 1.48 -16.34
N ALA A 43 -12.70 2.51 -16.59
CA ALA A 43 -12.35 3.60 -17.51
C ALA A 43 -11.15 4.43 -17.02
N ARG A 44 -10.90 4.47 -15.71
CA ARG A 44 -9.70 5.09 -15.14
C ARG A 44 -8.44 4.29 -15.46
N VAL A 45 -8.48 2.97 -15.27
CA VAL A 45 -7.33 2.08 -15.53
C VAL A 45 -7.11 1.86 -17.02
N VAL A 46 -8.20 1.72 -17.78
CA VAL A 46 -8.26 1.43 -19.21
C VAL A 46 -8.97 2.58 -19.92
N PRO A 47 -8.21 3.61 -20.37
CA PRO A 47 -8.75 4.71 -21.17
C PRO A 47 -9.50 4.18 -22.40
N GLN A 48 -10.75 4.61 -22.56
CA GLN A 48 -11.69 4.07 -23.55
C GLN A 48 -11.54 4.69 -24.95
N ASP A 49 -10.65 5.67 -25.11
CA ASP A 49 -10.36 6.39 -26.36
C ASP A 49 -9.33 5.67 -27.26
N GLN A 50 -8.96 4.44 -26.92
CA GLN A 50 -7.97 3.63 -27.61
C GLN A 50 -8.62 2.72 -28.66
N SER A 51 -8.01 2.63 -29.85
CA SER A 51 -8.56 1.87 -30.99
C SER A 51 -7.46 1.32 -31.88
N PHE A 52 -7.72 0.16 -32.50
CA PHE A 52 -6.87 -0.38 -33.58
C PHE A 52 -7.24 0.22 -34.95
N GLN A 53 -8.37 0.91 -35.06
CA GLN A 53 -8.89 1.46 -36.31
C GLN A 53 -8.59 2.96 -36.43
N ASP A 54 -8.78 3.70 -35.34
CA ASP A 54 -8.67 5.16 -35.32
C ASP A 54 -7.33 5.60 -34.72
N ASN A 55 -6.56 6.40 -35.46
CA ASN A 55 -5.25 6.92 -35.05
C ASN A 55 -4.24 5.85 -34.56
N TYR A 56 -4.38 4.61 -35.05
CA TYR A 56 -3.52 3.51 -34.65
C TYR A 56 -2.05 3.74 -35.05
N ALA A 57 -1.17 3.64 -34.06
CA ALA A 57 0.28 3.72 -34.22
C ALA A 57 1.02 2.60 -33.47
N GLY A 58 0.33 1.50 -33.13
CA GLY A 58 0.90 0.39 -32.35
C GLY A 58 1.28 0.77 -30.92
N ILE A 59 0.56 1.73 -30.32
CA ILE A 59 0.83 2.31 -29.00
C ILE A 59 -0.45 2.39 -28.20
N PHE A 60 -0.40 1.97 -26.94
CA PHE A 60 -1.50 1.95 -25.99
C PHE A 60 -1.01 2.42 -24.62
N HIS A 61 -1.91 2.83 -23.74
CA HIS A 61 -1.58 3.25 -22.38
C HIS A 61 -2.64 2.83 -21.36
N PHE A 62 -2.18 2.69 -20.12
CA PHE A 62 -2.97 2.25 -18.98
C PHE A 62 -2.53 3.01 -17.74
N GLN A 63 -3.43 3.17 -16.77
CA GLN A 63 -3.12 3.87 -15.53
C GLN A 63 -3.15 2.91 -14.36
N PHE A 64 -2.06 2.88 -13.59
CA PHE A 64 -1.97 2.11 -12.36
C PHE A 64 -1.70 3.04 -11.19
N TRP A 65 -2.39 2.81 -10.10
CA TRP A 65 -2.01 3.37 -8.83
C TRP A 65 -0.75 2.66 -8.32
N GLN A 66 0.29 3.42 -7.99
CA GLN A 66 1.56 2.93 -7.50
C GLN A 66 1.95 3.74 -6.28
N TYR A 67 1.82 3.12 -5.11
CA TYR A 67 2.32 3.66 -3.84
C TYR A 67 1.88 5.12 -3.57
N GLY A 68 0.61 5.43 -3.84
CA GLY A 68 0.03 6.73 -3.55
C GLY A 68 -0.18 7.65 -4.73
N GLU A 69 0.29 7.27 -5.92
CA GLU A 69 0.21 8.12 -7.12
C GLU A 69 -0.30 7.31 -8.32
N TRP A 70 -1.04 7.97 -9.21
CA TRP A 70 -1.46 7.37 -10.49
C TRP A 70 -0.36 7.53 -11.53
N VAL A 71 0.07 6.42 -12.12
CA VAL A 71 1.16 6.36 -13.10
C VAL A 71 0.60 5.88 -14.43
N ASP A 72 0.81 6.68 -15.47
CA ASP A 72 0.47 6.34 -16.84
C ASP A 72 1.58 5.49 -17.49
N VAL A 73 1.23 4.29 -17.93
CA VAL A 73 2.15 3.30 -18.48
C VAL A 73 1.83 3.04 -19.95
N VAL A 74 2.70 3.56 -20.80
CA VAL A 74 2.62 3.41 -22.26
C VAL A 74 3.32 2.14 -22.71
N ILE A 75 2.71 1.37 -23.60
CA ILE A 75 3.28 0.15 -24.20
C ILE A 75 3.06 0.12 -25.71
N ASP A 76 3.88 -0.66 -26.42
CA ASP A 76 3.53 -1.12 -27.75
C ASP A 76 2.58 -2.32 -27.69
N ASP A 77 2.02 -2.76 -28.82
CA ASP A 77 1.03 -3.84 -28.89
C ASP A 77 1.60 -5.23 -29.20
N ARG A 78 2.93 -5.40 -29.17
CA ARG A 78 3.56 -6.70 -29.42
C ARG A 78 3.35 -7.64 -28.24
N LEU A 79 2.55 -8.68 -28.42
CA LEU A 79 2.24 -9.65 -27.37
C LEU A 79 3.05 -10.94 -27.55
N PRO A 80 3.46 -11.62 -26.46
CA PRO A 80 4.08 -12.93 -26.52
C PRO A 80 3.12 -14.00 -27.08
N VAL A 81 3.55 -14.68 -28.13
CA VAL A 81 2.74 -15.66 -28.88
C VAL A 81 3.54 -16.94 -29.05
N ARG A 82 2.86 -18.09 -28.92
CA ARG A 82 3.42 -19.41 -29.25
C ARG A 82 2.43 -20.16 -30.13
N ASP A 83 2.91 -20.69 -31.24
CA ASP A 83 2.09 -21.45 -32.21
C ASP A 83 0.89 -20.67 -32.77
N GLY A 84 0.98 -19.33 -32.82
CA GLY A 84 -0.09 -18.44 -33.29
C GLY A 84 -1.08 -17.99 -32.22
N GLU A 85 -0.99 -18.55 -31.02
CA GLU A 85 -1.87 -18.25 -29.88
C GLU A 85 -1.17 -17.37 -28.83
N LEU A 86 -1.92 -16.50 -28.17
CA LEU A 86 -1.41 -15.68 -27.06
C LEU A 86 -0.93 -16.57 -25.91
N LEU A 87 0.26 -16.29 -25.39
CA LEU A 87 0.85 -17.10 -24.31
C LEU A 87 0.24 -16.77 -22.93
N PHE A 88 -0.22 -15.53 -22.75
CA PHE A 88 -0.69 -15.00 -21.48
C PHE A 88 -2.19 -14.64 -21.55
N VAL A 89 -2.66 -13.62 -20.82
CA VAL A 89 -4.08 -13.24 -20.79
C VAL A 89 -4.62 -12.98 -22.20
N HIS A 90 -5.82 -13.48 -22.45
CA HIS A 90 -6.55 -13.29 -23.70
C HIS A 90 -8.06 -13.28 -23.47
N SER A 91 -8.81 -12.70 -24.39
CA SER A 91 -10.27 -12.75 -24.42
C SER A 91 -10.75 -14.05 -25.08
N ALA A 92 -11.89 -14.57 -24.62
CA ALA A 92 -12.61 -15.63 -25.31
C ALA A 92 -13.11 -15.18 -26.70
N GLU A 93 -13.40 -13.88 -26.84
CA GLU A 93 -13.64 -13.22 -28.12
C GLU A 93 -12.28 -12.95 -28.77
N GLY A 94 -11.75 -13.92 -29.52
CA GLY A 94 -10.36 -13.92 -30.02
C GLY A 94 -9.92 -12.75 -30.94
N SER A 95 -10.75 -11.72 -31.10
CA SER A 95 -10.42 -10.45 -31.75
C SER A 95 -10.24 -9.27 -30.78
N GLU A 96 -10.39 -9.48 -29.47
CA GLU A 96 -10.31 -8.43 -28.44
C GLU A 96 -9.01 -8.51 -27.62
N PHE A 97 -8.36 -7.35 -27.37
CA PHE A 97 -6.98 -7.31 -26.84
C PHE A 97 -6.74 -6.40 -25.63
N TRP A 98 -7.72 -5.67 -25.11
CA TRP A 98 -7.49 -4.74 -24.00
C TRP A 98 -6.90 -5.44 -22.76
N SER A 99 -7.38 -6.64 -22.42
CA SER A 99 -6.95 -7.40 -21.24
C SER A 99 -5.50 -7.89 -21.37
N ALA A 100 -5.12 -8.38 -22.56
CA ALA A 100 -3.75 -8.79 -22.87
C ALA A 100 -2.76 -7.61 -22.82
N LEU A 101 -3.18 -6.44 -23.32
CA LEU A 101 -2.39 -5.22 -23.29
C LEU A 101 -2.29 -4.64 -21.86
N LEU A 102 -3.36 -4.72 -21.07
CA LEU A 102 -3.37 -4.30 -19.67
C LEU A 102 -2.37 -5.12 -18.84
N GLU A 103 -2.40 -6.45 -18.99
CA GLU A 103 -1.44 -7.36 -18.35
C GLU A 103 0.00 -7.02 -18.76
N LYS A 104 0.24 -6.75 -20.05
CA LYS A 104 1.56 -6.30 -20.54
C LYS A 104 2.02 -4.99 -19.89
N ALA A 105 1.13 -4.01 -19.77
CA ALA A 105 1.45 -2.74 -19.13
C ALA A 105 1.77 -2.92 -17.65
N TYR A 106 1.02 -3.78 -16.96
CA TYR A 106 1.26 -4.12 -15.57
C TYR A 106 2.58 -4.90 -15.37
N ALA A 107 2.89 -5.82 -16.29
CA ALA A 107 4.18 -6.52 -16.36
C ALA A 107 5.34 -5.54 -16.56
N LYS A 108 5.18 -4.54 -17.42
CA LYS A 108 6.17 -3.48 -17.62
C LYS A 108 6.38 -2.65 -16.34
N ALA A 109 5.30 -2.25 -15.67
CA ALA A 109 5.37 -1.50 -14.41
C ALA A 109 6.07 -2.31 -13.31
N SER A 110 5.85 -3.63 -13.29
CA SER A 110 6.47 -4.56 -12.35
C SER A 110 7.89 -5.01 -12.73
N GLY A 111 8.32 -4.74 -13.98
CA GLY A 111 9.65 -5.05 -14.52
C GLY A 111 9.62 -6.09 -15.64
N CYS A 112 8.93 -7.21 -15.45
CA CYS A 112 8.74 -8.26 -16.47
C CYS A 112 7.51 -9.13 -16.18
N TYR A 113 7.06 -9.95 -17.14
CA TYR A 113 5.95 -10.89 -16.94
C TYR A 113 6.21 -11.88 -15.80
N GLU A 114 7.41 -12.44 -15.70
CA GLU A 114 7.74 -13.42 -14.66
C GLU A 114 7.56 -12.84 -13.24
N SER A 115 7.76 -11.53 -13.07
CA SER A 115 7.55 -10.82 -11.79
C SER A 115 6.09 -10.76 -11.33
N LEU A 116 5.13 -11.11 -12.20
CA LEU A 116 3.71 -11.21 -11.86
C LEU A 116 3.34 -12.57 -11.23
N THR A 117 4.22 -13.57 -11.33
CA THR A 117 3.98 -14.89 -10.75
C THR A 117 3.89 -14.82 -9.23
N GLY A 118 2.76 -15.24 -8.67
CA GLY A 118 2.53 -15.20 -7.23
C GLY A 118 2.30 -13.78 -6.68
N GLY A 119 1.08 -13.54 -6.22
CA GLY A 119 0.63 -12.31 -5.60
C GLY A 119 -0.70 -12.52 -4.88
N SER A 120 -1.17 -11.49 -4.19
CA SER A 120 -2.53 -11.46 -3.62
C SER A 120 -3.42 -10.54 -4.46
N THR A 121 -4.70 -10.88 -4.58
CA THR A 121 -5.71 -10.08 -5.30
C THR A 121 -5.77 -8.65 -4.77
N ILE A 122 -5.51 -8.46 -3.47
CA ILE A 122 -5.37 -7.14 -2.82
C ILE A 122 -4.38 -6.25 -3.55
N GLU A 123 -3.25 -6.80 -3.99
CA GLU A 123 -2.23 -6.01 -4.68
C GLU A 123 -2.79 -5.43 -5.99
N GLY A 124 -3.57 -6.24 -6.72
CA GLY A 124 -4.21 -5.82 -7.95
C GLY A 124 -5.33 -4.81 -7.69
N PHE A 125 -6.17 -5.05 -6.68
CA PHE A 125 -7.23 -4.12 -6.32
C PHE A 125 -6.67 -2.74 -5.94
N GLU A 126 -5.64 -2.68 -5.11
CA GLU A 126 -4.98 -1.43 -4.74
C GLU A 126 -4.37 -0.73 -5.96
N ASP A 127 -3.70 -1.47 -6.84
CA ASP A 127 -3.05 -0.89 -8.01
C ASP A 127 -4.06 -0.45 -9.09
N PHE A 128 -5.29 -0.98 -9.09
CA PHE A 128 -6.35 -0.59 -10.01
C PHE A 128 -7.30 0.47 -9.44
N THR A 129 -7.29 0.71 -8.14
CA THR A 129 -8.29 1.60 -7.51
C THR A 129 -7.66 2.71 -6.67
N GLY A 130 -6.43 2.54 -6.20
CA GLY A 130 -5.87 3.33 -5.10
C GLY A 130 -6.61 3.15 -3.77
N GLY A 131 -7.49 2.16 -3.69
CA GLY A 131 -8.28 1.82 -2.51
C GLY A 131 -7.44 1.25 -1.37
N ILE A 132 -8.11 0.93 -0.27
CA ILE A 132 -7.52 0.26 0.89
C ILE A 132 -8.14 -1.11 1.05
N ALA A 133 -7.30 -2.13 1.20
CA ALA A 133 -7.76 -3.50 1.32
C ALA A 133 -7.64 -4.05 2.74
N GLU A 134 -8.65 -4.77 3.17
CA GLU A 134 -8.67 -5.55 4.39
C GLU A 134 -8.79 -7.04 4.05
N ALA A 135 -8.13 -7.89 4.83
CA ALA A 135 -8.24 -9.34 4.71
C ALA A 135 -8.91 -9.93 5.96
N PHE A 136 -9.86 -10.83 5.75
CA PHE A 136 -10.58 -11.57 6.79
C PHE A 136 -10.24 -13.05 6.69
N ASP A 137 -9.82 -13.64 7.81
CA ASP A 137 -9.72 -15.09 7.99
C ASP A 137 -11.13 -15.66 8.20
N LEU A 138 -11.63 -16.39 7.20
CA LEU A 138 -12.99 -16.92 7.22
C LEU A 138 -13.19 -18.01 8.28
N THR A 139 -12.12 -18.65 8.74
CA THR A 139 -12.18 -19.61 9.86
C THR A 139 -12.50 -18.93 11.20
N LYS A 140 -12.32 -17.62 11.26
CA LYS A 140 -12.61 -16.76 12.41
C LYS A 140 -13.49 -15.57 12.01
N ALA A 141 -14.35 -15.77 11.00
CA ALA A 141 -15.22 -14.74 10.48
C ALA A 141 -16.06 -14.09 11.61
N PRO A 142 -16.06 -12.74 11.73
CA PRO A 142 -16.92 -12.10 12.71
C PRO A 142 -18.41 -12.32 12.37
N PRO A 143 -19.31 -12.37 13.37
CA PRO A 143 -20.74 -12.66 13.14
C PRO A 143 -21.44 -11.69 12.18
N PHE A 144 -20.90 -10.48 12.02
CA PHE A 144 -21.43 -9.42 11.16
C PHE A 144 -20.73 -9.33 9.79
N LEU A 145 -19.84 -10.26 9.44
CA LEU A 145 -19.07 -10.20 8.19
C LEU A 145 -19.95 -10.15 6.94
N TYR A 146 -21.06 -10.89 6.90
CA TYR A 146 -21.99 -10.84 5.76
C TYR A 146 -22.56 -9.43 5.52
N LYS A 147 -22.85 -8.69 6.60
CA LYS A 147 -23.31 -7.29 6.49
C LYS A 147 -22.21 -6.38 5.96
N ILE A 148 -20.96 -6.59 6.39
CA ILE A 148 -19.80 -5.87 5.87
C ILE A 148 -19.67 -6.14 4.37
N MET A 149 -19.74 -7.40 3.93
CA MET A 149 -19.67 -7.77 2.51
C MET A 149 -20.75 -7.10 1.69
N LYS A 150 -22.01 -7.18 2.15
CA LYS A 150 -23.15 -6.57 1.44
C LYS A 150 -23.03 -5.05 1.33
N LYS A 151 -22.61 -4.39 2.41
CA LYS A 151 -22.36 -2.94 2.42
C LYS A 151 -21.20 -2.57 1.49
N ALA A 152 -20.10 -3.32 1.53
CA ALA A 152 -18.93 -3.09 0.68
C ALA A 152 -19.30 -3.21 -0.81
N LEU A 153 -19.99 -4.28 -1.21
CA LEU A 153 -20.50 -4.46 -2.58
C LEU A 153 -21.47 -3.34 -2.98
N GLY A 154 -22.37 -2.94 -2.08
CA GLY A 154 -23.28 -1.81 -2.31
C GLY A 154 -22.59 -0.46 -2.46
N HIS A 155 -21.35 -0.32 -1.97
CA HIS A 155 -20.51 0.88 -2.10
C HIS A 155 -19.51 0.78 -3.27
N GLY A 156 -19.58 -0.27 -4.09
CA GLY A 156 -18.66 -0.49 -5.22
C GLY A 156 -17.30 -1.06 -4.82
N SER A 157 -17.09 -1.44 -3.55
CA SER A 157 -15.84 -2.10 -3.14
C SER A 157 -15.61 -3.38 -3.95
N LEU A 158 -14.34 -3.65 -4.27
CA LEU A 158 -13.94 -4.87 -4.96
C LEU A 158 -13.66 -5.96 -3.92
N LEU A 159 -14.28 -7.13 -4.09
CA LEU A 159 -14.10 -8.25 -3.17
C LEU A 159 -13.46 -9.43 -3.90
N GLY A 160 -12.50 -10.06 -3.22
CA GLY A 160 -11.84 -11.29 -3.65
C GLY A 160 -11.88 -12.34 -2.54
N CYS A 161 -11.75 -13.61 -2.90
CA CYS A 161 -11.64 -14.69 -1.93
C CYS A 161 -10.73 -15.80 -2.44
N SER A 162 -10.17 -16.59 -1.53
CA SER A 162 -9.26 -17.68 -1.87
C SER A 162 -9.36 -18.84 -0.88
N ILE A 163 -8.89 -20.00 -1.34
CA ILE A 163 -8.76 -21.22 -0.54
C ILE A 163 -7.27 -21.45 -0.30
N ASP A 164 -6.85 -21.50 0.97
CA ASP A 164 -5.45 -21.72 1.32
C ASP A 164 -5.02 -23.16 0.94
N ILE A 165 -3.77 -23.30 0.50
CA ILE A 165 -3.15 -24.60 0.20
C ILE A 165 -2.35 -25.11 1.39
N THR A 166 -2.40 -26.42 1.62
CA THR A 166 -1.59 -27.09 2.65
C THR A 166 -0.22 -27.52 2.14
N SER A 167 -0.07 -27.64 0.83
CA SER A 167 1.15 -28.06 0.15
C SER A 167 1.25 -27.37 -1.21
N VAL A 168 2.47 -27.14 -1.71
CA VAL A 168 2.70 -26.56 -3.04
C VAL A 168 2.10 -27.44 -4.15
N TYR A 169 2.00 -28.75 -3.93
CA TYR A 169 1.35 -29.68 -4.85
C TYR A 169 -0.18 -29.51 -4.93
N ASP A 170 -0.79 -28.80 -3.97
CA ASP A 170 -2.22 -28.47 -3.98
C ASP A 170 -2.52 -27.18 -4.76
N THR A 171 -1.50 -26.49 -5.29
CA THR A 171 -1.68 -25.27 -6.10
C THR A 171 -2.49 -25.61 -7.34
N GLU A 172 -3.59 -24.87 -7.55
CA GLU A 172 -4.56 -25.09 -8.63
C GLU A 172 -5.24 -26.49 -8.61
N ALA A 173 -5.16 -27.22 -7.49
CA ALA A 173 -5.84 -28.50 -7.34
C ALA A 173 -7.35 -28.30 -7.12
N LYS A 174 -8.16 -29.10 -7.81
CA LYS A 174 -9.62 -29.09 -7.65
C LYS A 174 -10.07 -29.86 -6.42
N THR A 175 -11.00 -29.31 -5.65
CA THR A 175 -11.71 -30.01 -4.58
C THR A 175 -12.73 -30.97 -5.17
N THR A 176 -13.33 -31.82 -4.32
CA THR A 176 -14.45 -32.70 -4.72
C THR A 176 -15.70 -31.94 -5.16
N MET A 177 -15.79 -30.64 -4.84
CA MET A 177 -16.91 -29.76 -5.19
C MET A 177 -16.54 -28.77 -6.31
N ASN A 178 -15.49 -29.09 -7.09
CA ASN A 178 -14.99 -28.31 -8.23
C ASN A 178 -14.45 -26.90 -7.90
N LEU A 179 -14.14 -26.59 -6.64
CA LEU A 179 -13.40 -25.37 -6.29
C LEU A 179 -11.89 -25.58 -6.47
N VAL A 180 -11.17 -24.53 -6.81
CA VAL A 180 -9.72 -24.57 -7.07
C VAL A 180 -8.97 -23.99 -5.87
N LYS A 181 -8.01 -24.74 -5.32
CA LYS A 181 -7.19 -24.27 -4.19
C LYS A 181 -6.02 -23.43 -4.66
N GLY A 182 -5.56 -22.50 -3.81
CA GLY A 182 -4.42 -21.63 -4.12
C GLY A 182 -4.70 -20.69 -5.29
N HIS A 183 -5.98 -20.39 -5.51
CA HIS A 183 -6.49 -19.62 -6.64
C HIS A 183 -7.37 -18.47 -6.14
N ALA A 184 -7.31 -17.35 -6.84
CA ALA A 184 -8.09 -16.16 -6.52
C ALA A 184 -9.45 -16.23 -7.23
N TYR A 185 -10.51 -15.94 -6.47
CA TYR A 185 -11.88 -15.79 -6.94
C TYR A 185 -12.36 -14.37 -6.66
N SER A 186 -13.34 -13.90 -7.44
CA SER A 186 -14.01 -12.62 -7.19
C SER A 186 -15.35 -12.86 -6.48
N VAL A 187 -15.70 -12.05 -5.49
CA VAL A 187 -17.06 -12.03 -4.94
C VAL A 187 -17.83 -10.91 -5.64
N THR A 188 -18.90 -11.27 -6.36
CA THR A 188 -19.59 -10.36 -7.29
C THR A 188 -20.97 -9.93 -6.82
N ALA A 189 -21.55 -10.60 -5.81
CA ALA A 189 -22.81 -10.19 -5.17
C ALA A 189 -23.00 -10.86 -3.80
N ALA A 190 -23.83 -10.27 -2.95
CA ALA A 190 -24.29 -10.84 -1.69
C ALA A 190 -25.77 -10.51 -1.49
N GLU A 191 -26.63 -11.52 -1.60
CA GLU A 191 -28.09 -11.35 -1.62
C GLU A 191 -28.80 -12.29 -0.64
N GLU A 192 -29.95 -11.87 -0.14
CA GLU A 192 -30.81 -12.67 0.74
C GLU A 192 -32.06 -13.08 -0.03
N VAL A 193 -32.35 -14.38 -0.06
CA VAL A 193 -33.51 -14.96 -0.75
C VAL A 193 -34.40 -15.72 0.22
N HIS A 194 -35.66 -15.92 -0.13
CA HIS A 194 -36.60 -16.66 0.69
C HIS A 194 -36.82 -18.07 0.14
N LEU A 195 -36.12 -19.05 0.71
CA LEU A 195 -36.35 -20.47 0.44
C LEU A 195 -37.49 -20.97 1.33
N HIS A 196 -38.66 -21.24 0.76
CA HIS A 196 -39.85 -21.65 1.51
C HIS A 196 -40.15 -20.74 2.73
N GLU A 197 -40.16 -19.42 2.52
CA GLU A 197 -40.36 -18.37 3.55
C GLU A 197 -39.25 -18.25 4.62
N ARG A 198 -38.13 -18.98 4.46
CA ARG A 198 -36.97 -18.81 5.33
C ARG A 198 -35.89 -17.99 4.62
N PRO A 199 -35.37 -16.94 5.24
CA PRO A 199 -34.28 -16.17 4.66
C PRO A 199 -33.02 -17.02 4.57
N VAL A 200 -32.36 -16.98 3.43
CA VAL A 200 -31.08 -17.63 3.16
C VAL A 200 -30.14 -16.59 2.57
N GLN A 201 -28.97 -16.47 3.18
CA GLN A 201 -27.91 -15.58 2.72
C GLN A 201 -27.08 -16.29 1.67
N LEU A 202 -27.02 -15.72 0.47
CA LEU A 202 -26.25 -16.21 -0.65
C LEU A 202 -25.11 -15.25 -0.99
N VAL A 203 -24.04 -15.83 -1.53
CA VAL A 203 -22.87 -15.13 -2.05
C VAL A 203 -22.64 -15.60 -3.47
N ARG A 204 -22.45 -14.67 -4.41
CA ARG A 204 -22.08 -14.97 -5.79
C ARG A 204 -20.58 -14.83 -5.96
N ILE A 205 -19.97 -15.86 -6.52
CA ILE A 205 -18.52 -15.98 -6.66
C ILE A 205 -18.21 -16.28 -8.12
N ARG A 206 -17.08 -15.76 -8.61
CA ARG A 206 -16.61 -16.02 -9.96
C ARG A 206 -15.19 -16.56 -9.99
N ASN A 207 -15.00 -17.62 -10.77
CA ASN A 207 -13.70 -18.13 -11.18
C ASN A 207 -13.17 -17.31 -12.36
N PRO A 208 -11.97 -16.68 -12.26
CA PRO A 208 -11.38 -15.92 -13.37
C PRO A 208 -11.01 -16.79 -14.58
N TRP A 209 -11.01 -18.12 -14.48
CA TRP A 209 -10.85 -18.99 -15.66
C TRP A 209 -12.03 -18.91 -16.64
N GLY A 210 -13.17 -18.36 -16.21
CA GLY A 210 -14.39 -18.31 -17.03
C GLY A 210 -15.05 -19.67 -17.24
N GLN A 211 -14.66 -20.66 -16.43
CA GLN A 211 -15.12 -22.06 -16.47
C GLN A 211 -14.84 -22.69 -15.10
N VAL A 212 -15.35 -23.91 -14.88
CA VAL A 212 -15.17 -24.70 -13.65
C VAL A 212 -15.84 -24.03 -12.44
N GLU A 213 -17.07 -24.49 -12.20
CA GLU A 213 -17.99 -23.93 -11.21
C GLU A 213 -18.30 -24.88 -10.05
N TRP A 214 -18.80 -24.31 -8.96
CA TRP A 214 -19.27 -25.02 -7.78
C TRP A 214 -20.35 -26.05 -8.12
N SER A 215 -20.17 -27.28 -7.64
CA SER A 215 -21.11 -28.39 -7.90
C SER A 215 -22.03 -28.72 -6.71
N GLY A 216 -22.12 -27.84 -5.72
CA GLY A 216 -22.95 -28.06 -4.53
C GLY A 216 -24.29 -27.34 -4.58
N ALA A 217 -24.89 -27.16 -3.40
CA ALA A 217 -26.13 -26.42 -3.24
C ALA A 217 -26.00 -25.00 -3.79
N TRP A 218 -27.03 -24.52 -4.49
CA TRP A 218 -27.11 -23.21 -5.17
C TRP A 218 -26.25 -23.07 -6.42
N SER A 219 -25.61 -24.14 -6.90
CA SER A 219 -25.08 -24.19 -8.26
C SER A 219 -26.17 -23.89 -9.30
N ASP A 220 -25.78 -23.58 -10.52
CA ASP A 220 -26.69 -23.19 -11.62
C ASP A 220 -27.81 -24.20 -11.88
N ASN A 221 -27.54 -25.49 -11.68
CA ASN A 221 -28.49 -26.57 -11.90
C ASN A 221 -29.08 -27.14 -10.59
N SER A 222 -28.94 -26.43 -9.47
CA SER A 222 -29.33 -26.89 -8.14
C SER A 222 -30.84 -26.85 -7.93
N SER A 223 -31.42 -27.91 -7.37
CA SER A 223 -32.86 -28.01 -7.08
C SER A 223 -33.36 -27.01 -6.01
N GLU A 224 -32.45 -26.43 -5.24
CA GLU A 224 -32.69 -25.43 -4.21
C GLU A 224 -33.38 -24.19 -4.81
N TRP A 225 -33.08 -23.86 -6.06
CA TRP A 225 -33.71 -22.80 -6.81
C TRP A 225 -35.20 -23.02 -7.07
N ASP A 226 -35.72 -24.26 -6.99
CA ASP A 226 -37.14 -24.55 -7.20
C ASP A 226 -38.03 -24.09 -6.04
N GLY A 227 -37.43 -23.91 -4.85
CA GLY A 227 -38.12 -23.44 -3.65
C GLY A 227 -38.05 -21.92 -3.41
N VAL A 228 -37.36 -21.18 -4.28
CA VAL A 228 -37.21 -19.72 -4.20
C VAL A 228 -38.38 -19.04 -4.91
N ARG A 229 -38.76 -17.85 -4.42
CA ARG A 229 -39.81 -17.04 -5.05
C ARG A 229 -39.46 -16.74 -6.51
N PRO A 230 -40.40 -16.87 -7.47
CA PRO A 230 -40.11 -16.65 -8.89
C PRO A 230 -39.49 -15.29 -9.22
N GLU A 231 -39.88 -14.23 -8.49
CA GLU A 231 -39.34 -12.88 -8.67
C GLU A 231 -37.89 -12.73 -8.20
N GLU A 232 -37.51 -13.44 -7.14
CA GLU A 232 -36.13 -13.47 -6.62
C GLU A 232 -35.26 -14.36 -7.52
N LYS A 233 -35.79 -15.52 -7.93
CA LYS A 233 -35.14 -16.44 -8.87
C LYS A 233 -34.82 -15.73 -10.19
N ALA A 234 -35.79 -15.05 -10.80
CA ALA A 234 -35.57 -14.35 -12.08
C ALA A 234 -34.51 -13.24 -12.02
N LYS A 235 -34.17 -12.71 -10.84
CA LYS A 235 -33.12 -11.70 -10.67
C LYS A 235 -31.73 -12.29 -10.49
N LEU A 236 -31.63 -13.50 -9.94
CA LEU A 236 -30.39 -14.07 -9.42
C LEU A 236 -29.95 -15.32 -10.18
N ASP A 237 -30.90 -16.10 -10.67
CA ASP A 237 -30.68 -17.35 -11.39
C ASP A 237 -30.35 -17.04 -12.86
N TYR A 238 -29.10 -17.25 -13.20
CA TYR A 238 -28.57 -17.14 -14.56
C TYR A 238 -27.65 -18.35 -14.78
N SER A 239 -28.09 -19.29 -15.61
CA SER A 239 -27.31 -20.48 -15.91
C SER A 239 -26.45 -20.26 -17.15
N ALA A 240 -25.14 -20.25 -16.96
CA ALA A 240 -24.14 -20.20 -18.02
C ALA A 240 -22.81 -20.73 -17.50
N ASP A 241 -22.06 -21.50 -18.30
CA ASP A 241 -20.68 -21.89 -17.96
C ASP A 241 -19.75 -20.68 -18.21
N ASP A 242 -19.76 -19.73 -17.28
CA ASP A 242 -18.98 -18.49 -17.31
C ASP A 242 -18.06 -18.34 -16.08
N GLY A 243 -18.01 -19.38 -15.25
CA GLY A 243 -17.24 -19.45 -14.01
C GLY A 243 -17.93 -18.78 -12.82
N GLU A 244 -19.11 -18.18 -12.98
CA GLU A 244 -19.90 -17.56 -11.92
C GLU A 244 -20.89 -18.54 -11.31
N PHE A 245 -21.01 -18.56 -10.00
CA PHE A 245 -21.95 -19.43 -9.30
C PHE A 245 -22.40 -18.82 -7.98
N TRP A 246 -23.57 -19.25 -7.50
CA TRP A 246 -24.03 -18.93 -6.16
C TRP A 246 -23.70 -20.05 -5.17
N MET A 247 -23.47 -19.67 -3.92
CA MET A 247 -23.41 -20.60 -2.80
C MET A 247 -23.99 -19.97 -1.54
N SER A 248 -24.36 -20.78 -0.56
CA SER A 248 -24.78 -20.25 0.74
C SER A 248 -23.62 -19.58 1.46
N TYR A 249 -23.88 -18.51 2.24
CA TYR A 249 -22.85 -17.88 3.07
C TYR A 249 -22.22 -18.86 4.07
N SER A 250 -23.02 -19.83 4.55
CA SER A 250 -22.52 -20.93 5.37
C SER A 250 -21.47 -21.73 4.60
N ASP A 251 -21.77 -22.22 3.40
CA ASP A 251 -20.81 -22.98 2.60
C ASP A 251 -19.58 -22.12 2.26
N PHE A 252 -19.77 -20.84 1.94
CA PHE A 252 -18.68 -19.91 1.67
C PHE A 252 -17.66 -19.88 2.81
N THR A 253 -18.11 -19.67 4.06
CA THR A 253 -17.23 -19.64 5.23
C THR A 253 -16.57 -20.98 5.57
N HIS A 254 -17.14 -22.11 5.12
CA HIS A 254 -16.56 -23.44 5.31
C HIS A 254 -15.59 -23.86 4.21
N GLN A 255 -15.80 -23.40 2.97
CA GLN A 255 -15.00 -23.80 1.81
C GLN A 255 -13.84 -22.84 1.55
N PHE A 256 -14.04 -21.54 1.78
CA PHE A 256 -13.01 -20.52 1.57
C PHE A 256 -12.24 -20.21 2.86
N SER A 257 -10.97 -19.81 2.70
CA SER A 257 -10.09 -19.51 3.82
C SER A 257 -9.94 -18.02 4.06
N ARG A 258 -9.93 -17.22 2.99
CA ARG A 258 -9.73 -15.77 3.06
C ARG A 258 -10.75 -15.02 2.24
N LEU A 259 -11.15 -13.87 2.76
CA LEU A 259 -11.92 -12.85 2.06
C LEU A 259 -11.12 -11.54 2.08
N GLU A 260 -10.99 -10.91 0.93
CA GLU A 260 -10.24 -9.68 0.72
C GLU A 260 -11.25 -8.61 0.25
N ILE A 261 -11.32 -7.46 0.93
CA ILE A 261 -12.23 -6.37 0.60
C ILE A 261 -11.42 -5.11 0.35
N CYS A 262 -11.42 -4.62 -0.89
CA CYS A 262 -10.81 -3.34 -1.26
C CYS A 262 -11.87 -2.25 -1.32
N SER A 263 -11.85 -1.36 -0.32
CA SER A 263 -12.73 -0.20 -0.28
C SER A 263 -12.13 0.95 -1.07
N LEU A 264 -12.99 1.60 -1.86
CA LEU A 264 -12.58 2.66 -2.77
C LEU A 264 -12.34 3.99 -2.02
N THR A 265 -11.33 4.73 -2.49
CA THR A 265 -11.10 6.10 -2.07
C THR A 265 -12.12 7.04 -2.72
N PRO A 266 -12.32 8.25 -2.17
CA PRO A 266 -13.07 9.31 -2.83
C PRO A 266 -12.59 9.66 -4.24
N ASP A 267 -11.35 9.33 -4.59
CA ASP A 267 -10.77 9.59 -5.92
C ASP A 267 -11.23 8.57 -6.96
N ALA A 268 -11.64 7.37 -6.55
CA ALA A 268 -12.11 6.31 -7.44
C ALA A 268 -13.61 6.38 -7.75
N LEU A 269 -14.38 7.18 -6.99
CA LEU A 269 -15.84 7.30 -7.10
C LEU A 269 -16.23 8.68 -7.65
N THR A 270 -17.00 8.70 -8.74
CA THR A 270 -17.53 9.92 -9.38
C THR A 270 -18.88 10.38 -8.78
N SER A 271 -19.53 9.55 -7.98
CA SER A 271 -20.88 9.76 -7.43
C SER A 271 -20.87 10.26 -5.98
N ASP A 272 -21.70 11.27 -5.69
CA ASP A 272 -21.93 11.85 -4.36
C ASP A 272 -22.83 10.99 -3.44
N GLU A 273 -23.35 9.86 -3.93
CA GLU A 273 -24.29 8.99 -3.18
C GLU A 273 -23.59 8.02 -2.21
N VAL A 274 -22.25 7.96 -2.21
CA VAL A 274 -21.47 6.95 -1.47
C VAL A 274 -20.85 7.55 -0.20
N GLY A 275 -20.91 6.82 0.92
CA GLY A 275 -20.21 7.20 2.15
C GLY A 275 -18.70 7.32 1.92
N ARG A 276 -18.17 8.55 1.93
CA ARG A 276 -16.78 8.84 1.59
C ARG A 276 -15.87 8.60 2.80
N TRP A 277 -14.90 7.69 2.66
CA TRP A 277 -13.77 7.63 3.59
C TRP A 277 -12.95 8.90 3.48
N ASN A 278 -12.60 9.52 4.60
CA ASN A 278 -11.61 10.58 4.61
C ASN A 278 -10.22 9.93 4.47
N HIS A 279 -9.42 10.37 3.50
CA HIS A 279 -8.13 9.76 3.18
C HIS A 279 -6.97 10.71 3.50
N TYR A 280 -5.96 10.19 4.19
CA TYR A 280 -4.71 10.89 4.48
C TYR A 280 -3.53 9.99 4.14
N GLN A 281 -2.55 10.53 3.42
CA GLN A 281 -1.40 9.79 2.93
C GLN A 281 -0.10 10.44 3.35
N PHE A 282 0.87 9.62 3.75
CA PHE A 282 2.18 10.06 4.20
C PHE A 282 3.30 9.19 3.64
N GLU A 283 4.33 9.80 3.09
CA GLU A 283 5.50 9.08 2.57
C GLU A 283 6.66 9.07 3.54
N GLY A 284 7.16 7.89 3.91
CA GLY A 284 8.28 7.78 4.86
C GLY A 284 9.43 6.89 4.35
N THR A 285 10.53 6.92 5.10
CA THR A 285 11.69 6.06 4.83
C THR A 285 12.34 5.60 6.13
N TRP A 286 12.66 4.32 6.22
CA TRP A 286 13.57 3.75 7.20
C TRP A 286 15.00 3.80 6.65
N ARG A 287 15.87 4.58 7.28
CA ARG A 287 17.28 4.76 6.91
C ARG A 287 18.18 4.24 8.02
N VAL A 288 19.15 3.42 7.65
CA VAL A 288 20.13 2.85 8.59
C VAL A 288 20.92 3.99 9.25
N GLY A 289 21.05 3.95 10.57
CA GLY A 289 21.74 4.98 11.35
C GLY A 289 20.89 6.20 11.71
N SER A 290 19.65 6.30 11.22
CA SER A 290 18.70 7.33 11.66
C SER A 290 17.32 6.75 11.97
N THR A 291 16.47 6.56 10.96
CA THR A 291 15.04 6.27 11.12
C THR A 291 14.68 4.79 11.10
N ALA A 292 15.64 3.89 10.86
CA ALA A 292 15.42 2.44 10.89
C ALA A 292 15.48 1.87 12.32
N GLY A 293 14.50 2.23 13.16
CA GLY A 293 14.49 1.95 14.60
C GLY A 293 14.08 0.54 15.00
N GLY A 294 13.45 -0.22 14.08
CA GLY A 294 12.89 -1.55 14.37
C GLY A 294 11.63 -1.47 15.23
N CYS A 295 11.01 -2.60 15.57
CA CYS A 295 9.76 -2.62 16.34
C CYS A 295 10.00 -2.35 17.83
N ARG A 296 8.93 -2.32 18.62
CA ARG A 296 8.95 -2.02 20.06
C ARG A 296 9.89 -2.90 20.90
N ASN A 297 10.23 -4.09 20.42
CA ASN A 297 11.22 -4.96 21.07
C ASN A 297 12.62 -4.32 21.11
N ASN A 298 12.89 -3.35 20.24
CA ASN A 298 14.15 -2.61 20.13
C ASN A 298 14.03 -1.26 20.86
N THR A 299 13.90 -1.31 22.19
CA THR A 299 13.59 -0.15 23.03
C THR A 299 14.56 1.03 22.89
N ALA A 300 15.84 0.76 22.57
CA ALA A 300 16.87 1.78 22.38
C ALA A 300 16.66 2.62 21.10
N THR A 301 16.06 2.03 20.07
CA THR A 301 16.00 2.63 18.73
C THR A 301 14.57 2.84 18.23
N PHE A 302 13.56 2.22 18.84
CA PHE A 302 12.16 2.33 18.40
C PHE A 302 11.66 3.77 18.26
N CYS A 303 12.08 4.67 19.16
CA CYS A 303 11.70 6.08 19.12
C CYS A 303 12.20 6.83 17.87
N SER A 304 13.24 6.32 17.19
CA SER A 304 13.82 6.96 16.00
C SER A 304 13.02 6.71 14.73
N ASN A 305 12.08 5.75 14.74
CA ASN A 305 11.17 5.55 13.62
C ASN A 305 10.35 6.84 13.35
N PRO A 306 9.93 7.08 12.11
CA PRO A 306 9.03 8.19 11.79
C PRO A 306 7.74 8.12 12.61
N GLN A 307 7.18 9.27 12.98
CA GLN A 307 5.98 9.37 13.82
C GLN A 307 4.94 10.24 13.12
N PHE A 308 3.68 9.78 13.12
CA PHE A 308 2.59 10.44 12.40
C PHE A 308 1.45 10.73 13.35
N PHE A 309 0.99 11.97 13.37
CA PHE A 309 -0.06 12.43 14.27
C PHE A 309 -1.43 12.29 13.61
N ILE A 310 -2.39 11.76 14.36
CA ILE A 310 -3.81 11.68 14.00
C ILE A 310 -4.67 12.17 15.16
N HIS A 311 -5.62 13.04 14.84
CA HIS A 311 -6.59 13.57 15.79
C HIS A 311 -8.00 13.21 15.35
N LEU A 312 -8.63 12.32 16.14
CA LEU A 312 -9.98 11.82 15.97
C LEU A 312 -10.92 12.71 16.78
N LYS A 313 -11.90 13.33 16.12
CA LYS A 313 -12.78 14.36 16.73
C LYS A 313 -14.19 13.86 16.98
N GLU A 314 -14.77 13.20 16.00
CA GLU A 314 -16.18 12.82 15.97
C GLU A 314 -16.32 11.31 15.97
N VAL A 315 -17.29 10.81 16.74
CA VAL A 315 -17.68 9.39 16.74
C VAL A 315 -18.54 9.07 15.51
N ASP A 316 -18.58 7.80 15.14
CA ASP A 316 -19.38 7.30 14.01
C ASP A 316 -20.88 7.47 14.28
N ASP A 317 -21.68 7.72 13.24
CA ASP A 317 -23.13 7.94 13.40
C ASP A 317 -23.93 6.63 13.57
N ASP A 318 -23.43 5.52 13.01
CA ASP A 318 -24.09 4.20 13.00
C ASP A 318 -23.08 3.05 13.21
N PRO A 319 -22.63 2.81 14.45
CA PRO A 319 -21.60 1.82 14.74
C PRO A 319 -22.11 0.38 14.52
N HIS A 320 -21.41 -0.39 13.67
CA HIS A 320 -21.80 -1.77 13.29
C HIS A 320 -21.78 -2.79 14.44
N ASP A 321 -21.01 -2.50 15.48
CA ASP A 321 -20.84 -3.29 16.71
C ASP A 321 -21.69 -2.75 17.88
N GLY A 322 -22.38 -1.62 17.69
CA GLY A 322 -23.14 -0.93 18.74
C GLY A 322 -22.27 -0.17 19.75
N GLU A 323 -20.98 0.01 19.49
CA GLU A 323 -20.05 0.73 20.37
C GLU A 323 -19.67 2.09 19.78
N ASP A 324 -19.84 3.15 20.60
CA ASP A 324 -19.44 4.51 20.24
C ASP A 324 -17.91 4.61 20.13
N GLY A 325 -17.43 5.15 19.02
CA GLY A 325 -16.01 5.40 18.80
C GLY A 325 -15.77 6.00 17.43
N CYS A 326 -14.51 6.28 17.13
CA CYS A 326 -14.08 6.79 15.84
C CYS A 326 -13.46 5.63 15.04
N SER A 327 -14.13 5.19 13.99
CA SER A 327 -13.62 4.12 13.13
C SER A 327 -12.63 4.65 12.09
N PHE A 328 -11.48 3.98 12.00
CA PHE A 328 -10.48 4.28 10.99
C PHE A 328 -9.67 3.04 10.61
N LEU A 329 -9.08 3.05 9.43
CA LEU A 329 -8.11 2.07 8.96
C LEU A 329 -6.73 2.69 8.85
N VAL A 330 -5.71 1.87 9.08
CA VAL A 330 -4.32 2.24 8.87
C VAL A 330 -3.67 1.23 7.93
N GLY A 331 -3.29 1.69 6.74
CA GLY A 331 -2.53 0.94 5.75
C GLY A 331 -1.07 1.36 5.77
N LEU A 332 -0.15 0.44 6.04
CA LEU A 332 1.30 0.65 5.93
C LEU A 332 1.84 -0.16 4.76
N MET A 333 2.14 0.51 3.65
CA MET A 333 2.61 -0.10 2.41
C MET A 333 4.10 0.14 2.20
N GLN A 334 4.90 -0.91 1.99
CA GLN A 334 6.31 -0.77 1.59
C GLN A 334 6.43 -0.67 0.06
N LYS A 335 7.31 0.23 -0.42
CA LYS A 335 7.51 0.51 -1.86
C LYS A 335 8.48 -0.47 -2.53
N ASP A 336 8.44 -0.53 -3.86
CA ASP A 336 9.38 -1.25 -4.73
C ASP A 336 9.48 -2.78 -4.52
N THR A 337 8.43 -3.39 -3.98
CA THR A 337 8.43 -4.80 -3.52
C THR A 337 8.80 -5.81 -4.61
N ARG A 338 8.18 -5.72 -5.79
CA ARG A 338 8.45 -6.64 -6.91
C ARG A 338 9.84 -6.43 -7.50
N ARG A 339 10.33 -5.17 -7.53
CA ARG A 339 11.69 -4.85 -7.97
C ARG A 339 12.73 -5.44 -7.03
N GLU A 340 12.55 -5.33 -5.72
CA GLU A 340 13.48 -5.92 -4.75
C GLU A 340 13.47 -7.46 -4.81
N LYS A 341 12.31 -8.10 -5.01
CA LYS A 341 12.20 -9.55 -5.24
C LYS A 341 12.99 -10.01 -6.47
N MET A 342 12.99 -9.26 -7.57
CA MET A 342 13.83 -9.58 -8.75
C MET A 342 15.33 -9.59 -8.43
N PHE A 343 15.77 -8.82 -7.43
CA PHE A 343 17.15 -8.84 -6.93
C PHE A 343 17.39 -9.91 -5.85
N GLY A 344 16.46 -10.83 -5.65
CA GLY A 344 16.53 -11.89 -4.63
C GLY A 344 16.43 -11.37 -3.20
N ARG A 345 15.86 -10.18 -2.99
CA ARG A 345 15.68 -9.60 -1.66
C ARG A 345 14.25 -9.83 -1.20
N ASP A 346 14.12 -10.36 0.00
CA ASP A 346 12.83 -10.48 0.65
C ASP A 346 12.30 -9.12 1.08
N LEU A 347 10.97 -9.06 1.13
CA LEU A 347 10.25 -7.94 1.72
C LEU A 347 10.60 -7.80 3.20
N ASN A 348 10.48 -6.57 3.72
CA ASN A 348 10.66 -6.34 5.14
C ASN A 348 9.42 -6.84 5.87
N THR A 349 9.61 -7.48 7.03
CA THR A 349 8.51 -7.68 7.98
C THR A 349 8.13 -6.32 8.57
N ILE A 350 6.93 -5.82 8.27
CA ILE A 350 6.47 -4.47 8.65
C ILE A 350 5.27 -4.53 9.59
N GLY A 351 5.06 -3.44 10.34
CA GLY A 351 3.95 -3.24 11.25
C GLY A 351 4.00 -1.85 11.87
N TYR A 352 3.05 -1.53 12.74
CA TYR A 352 3.00 -0.23 13.39
C TYR A 352 2.37 -0.32 14.78
N ALA A 353 2.64 0.70 15.60
CA ALA A 353 2.02 0.88 16.91
C ALA A 353 1.40 2.26 17.05
N ILE A 354 0.27 2.33 17.73
CA ILE A 354 -0.52 3.55 17.94
C ILE A 354 -0.48 3.90 19.43
N TYR A 355 -0.05 5.12 19.73
CA TYR A 355 0.05 5.66 21.09
C TYR A 355 -0.91 6.81 21.26
N GLN A 356 -1.56 6.91 22.42
CA GLN A 356 -2.29 8.12 22.79
C GLN A 356 -1.28 9.21 23.18
N VAL A 357 -1.51 10.43 22.73
CA VAL A 357 -0.69 11.59 23.10
C VAL A 357 -0.92 11.91 24.58
N PRO A 358 0.14 12.00 25.41
CA PRO A 358 0.01 12.38 26.82
C PRO A 358 -0.59 13.78 26.98
N ASP A 359 -1.31 14.00 28.09
CA ASP A 359 -1.99 15.27 28.37
C ASP A 359 -1.07 16.50 28.34
N GLU A 360 0.21 16.34 28.71
CA GLU A 360 1.22 17.40 28.69
C GLU A 360 1.58 17.91 27.28
N TYR A 361 1.28 17.11 26.26
CA TYR A 361 1.54 17.41 24.85
C TYR A 361 0.28 17.77 24.05
N LYS A 362 -0.91 17.72 24.67
CA LYS A 362 -2.18 17.98 23.98
C LYS A 362 -2.20 19.36 23.31
N GLY A 363 -2.72 19.41 22.08
CA GLY A 363 -2.82 20.64 21.29
C GLY A 363 -1.51 21.14 20.71
N ARG A 364 -0.38 20.41 20.90
CA ARG A 364 0.89 20.67 20.22
C ARG A 364 0.99 19.80 18.97
N SER A 365 1.30 20.41 17.83
CA SER A 365 1.37 19.71 16.54
C SER A 365 2.75 19.19 16.14
N ASN A 366 3.80 19.53 16.88
CA ASN A 366 5.22 19.23 16.57
C ASN A 366 5.85 18.26 17.58
N ILE A 367 5.09 17.24 18.01
CA ILE A 367 5.46 16.37 19.13
C ILE A 367 6.09 15.05 18.70
N HIS A 368 7.39 14.89 19.00
CA HIS A 368 8.07 13.61 18.80
C HIS A 368 8.19 12.87 20.13
N LEU A 369 7.50 11.74 20.26
CA LEU A 369 7.48 10.93 21.47
C LEU A 369 8.86 10.28 21.66
N GLY A 370 9.57 10.72 22.70
CA GLY A 370 10.89 10.21 23.05
C GLY A 370 10.84 8.88 23.81
N PRO A 371 12.02 8.28 24.12
CA PRO A 371 12.12 7.08 24.95
C PRO A 371 11.44 7.21 26.32
N ASP A 372 11.45 8.39 26.92
CA ASP A 372 10.84 8.69 28.21
C ASP A 372 9.33 8.40 28.24
N VAL A 373 8.62 8.75 27.15
CA VAL A 373 7.20 8.44 26.97
C VAL A 373 7.03 6.99 26.50
N LEU A 374 7.73 6.62 25.43
CA LEU A 374 7.51 5.34 24.76
C LEU A 374 7.90 4.14 25.64
N LEU A 375 8.84 4.26 26.58
CA LEU A 375 9.19 3.14 27.49
C LEU A 375 8.16 2.93 28.60
N ARG A 376 7.43 3.97 29.00
CA ARG A 376 6.49 3.93 30.14
C ARG A 376 5.07 3.65 29.69
N GLN A 377 4.69 4.16 28.53
CA GLN A 377 3.34 4.03 28.00
C GLN A 377 3.18 2.76 27.17
N ARG A 378 2.01 2.11 27.25
CA ARG A 378 1.62 1.02 26.35
C ARG A 378 0.94 1.61 25.11
N ALA A 379 1.17 0.98 23.96
CA ALA A 379 0.41 1.28 22.76
C ALA A 379 -1.08 1.01 23.04
N VAL A 380 -1.96 1.90 22.57
CA VAL A 380 -3.42 1.75 22.71
C VAL A 380 -3.97 0.81 21.65
N ALA A 381 -3.28 0.72 20.51
CA ALA A 381 -3.56 -0.21 19.42
C ALA A 381 -2.25 -0.49 18.67
N MET A 382 -2.18 -1.60 17.95
CA MET A 382 -1.04 -1.98 17.11
C MET A 382 -1.56 -2.81 15.94
N SER A 383 -0.77 -2.94 14.88
CA SER A 383 -1.07 -3.91 13.82
C SER A 383 -1.18 -5.32 14.42
N HIS A 384 -2.10 -6.15 13.92
CA HIS A 384 -2.41 -7.45 14.55
C HIS A 384 -1.20 -8.38 14.59
N THR A 385 -0.30 -8.26 13.62
CA THR A 385 1.01 -8.91 13.58
C THR A 385 2.03 -8.04 12.87
N PHE A 386 3.28 -8.49 12.87
CA PHE A 386 4.30 -8.00 11.95
C PHE A 386 4.41 -9.03 10.82
N ALA A 387 4.07 -8.61 9.60
CA ALA A 387 3.94 -9.51 8.47
C ALA A 387 4.88 -9.13 7.33
N ASN A 388 5.27 -10.15 6.57
CA ASN A 388 6.06 -9.96 5.35
C ASN A 388 5.16 -9.75 4.13
N LEU A 389 4.37 -8.67 4.15
CA LEU A 389 3.38 -8.32 3.14
C LEU A 389 3.70 -6.98 2.49
N ARG A 390 3.18 -6.75 1.27
CA ARG A 390 3.32 -5.46 0.58
C ARG A 390 2.68 -4.32 1.37
N GLU A 391 1.47 -4.52 1.85
CA GLU A 391 0.78 -3.62 2.76
C GLU A 391 0.23 -4.38 3.96
N MET A 392 0.30 -3.73 5.12
CA MET A 392 -0.34 -4.17 6.34
C MET A 392 -1.49 -3.21 6.65
N CYS A 393 -2.72 -3.71 6.62
CA CYS A 393 -3.92 -2.93 6.90
C CYS A 393 -4.72 -3.53 8.06
N ASP A 394 -5.07 -2.69 9.03
CA ASP A 394 -5.95 -3.04 10.13
C ASP A 394 -6.98 -1.93 10.37
N ARG A 395 -8.16 -2.35 10.83
CA ARG A 395 -9.25 -1.48 11.26
C ARG A 395 -9.22 -1.30 12.77
N PHE A 396 -9.39 -0.06 13.19
CA PHE A 396 -9.41 0.35 14.58
C PHE A 396 -10.65 1.17 14.88
N LYS A 397 -11.07 1.09 16.14
CA LYS A 397 -12.02 2.00 16.75
C LYS A 397 -11.40 2.51 18.05
N LEU A 398 -11.22 3.82 18.15
CA LEU A 398 -10.67 4.48 19.33
C LEU A 398 -11.58 5.64 19.74
N PRO A 399 -11.60 6.04 21.02
CA PRO A 399 -12.35 7.22 21.43
C PRO A 399 -11.78 8.50 20.77
N PRO A 400 -12.54 9.61 20.75
CA PRO A 400 -12.02 10.90 20.31
C PRO A 400 -10.76 11.29 21.10
N GLY A 401 -9.71 11.72 20.41
CA GLY A 401 -8.41 11.95 21.01
C GLY A 401 -7.30 12.26 20.01
N GLU A 402 -6.10 12.44 20.55
CA GLU A 402 -4.87 12.64 19.78
C GLU A 402 -3.99 11.41 19.91
N TYR A 403 -3.49 10.92 18.78
CA TYR A 403 -2.70 9.70 18.69
C TYR A 403 -1.48 9.86 17.78
N VAL A 404 -0.47 9.03 18.00
CA VAL A 404 0.74 8.92 17.19
C VAL A 404 0.87 7.50 16.66
N ILE A 405 0.93 7.36 15.34
CA ILE A 405 1.22 6.12 14.64
C ILE A 405 2.72 6.06 14.37
N ILE A 406 3.35 4.96 14.80
CA ILE A 406 4.79 4.71 14.62
C ILE A 406 4.96 3.47 13.74
N PRO A 407 5.14 3.64 12.42
CA PRO A 407 5.43 2.54 11.51
C PRO A 407 6.90 2.12 11.58
N SER A 408 7.13 0.82 11.61
CA SER A 408 8.48 0.25 11.71
C SER A 408 8.59 -1.06 10.95
N THR A 409 9.82 -1.42 10.60
CA THR A 409 10.18 -2.82 10.34
C THR A 409 10.25 -3.58 11.66
N PHE A 410 10.20 -4.91 11.62
CA PHE A 410 10.37 -5.74 12.81
C PHE A 410 11.77 -5.59 13.41
N GLU A 411 12.79 -5.82 12.58
CA GLU A 411 14.19 -5.65 12.95
C GLU A 411 14.65 -4.20 12.74
N PRO A 412 15.56 -3.68 13.58
CA PRO A 412 16.19 -2.39 13.35
C PRO A 412 17.16 -2.46 12.17
N HIS A 413 17.60 -1.30 11.67
CA HIS A 413 18.58 -1.20 10.57
C HIS A 413 18.15 -1.83 9.24
N ARG A 414 16.85 -2.08 9.07
CA ARG A 414 16.26 -2.41 7.77
C ARG A 414 15.97 -1.12 7.01
N LYS A 415 16.45 -1.06 5.76
CA LYS A 415 16.14 0.05 4.86
C LYS A 415 14.82 -0.20 4.14
N GLY A 416 14.07 0.85 3.86
CA GLY A 416 12.87 0.76 3.03
C GLY A 416 12.15 2.10 2.94
N SER A 417 11.43 2.31 1.84
CA SER A 417 10.49 3.41 1.68
C SER A 417 9.08 2.87 1.88
N PHE A 418 8.20 3.69 2.45
CA PHE A 418 6.83 3.29 2.72
C PHE A 418 5.84 4.43 2.50
N VAL A 419 4.57 4.06 2.39
CA VAL A 419 3.42 4.93 2.43
C VAL A 419 2.57 4.52 3.61
N LEU A 420 2.26 5.46 4.50
CA LEU A 420 1.28 5.28 5.55
C LEU A 420 -0.01 5.98 5.10
N ARG A 421 -1.11 5.23 5.05
CA ARG A 421 -2.43 5.70 4.65
C ARG A 421 -3.39 5.54 5.83
N VAL A 422 -4.20 6.56 6.07
CA VAL A 422 -5.22 6.56 7.11
C VAL A 422 -6.55 6.86 6.46
N PHE A 423 -7.52 6.01 6.72
CA PHE A 423 -8.89 6.15 6.22
C PHE A 423 -9.83 6.28 7.40
N SER A 424 -10.52 7.40 7.58
CA SER A 424 -11.44 7.60 8.71
C SER A 424 -12.86 7.88 8.26
N GLU A 425 -13.84 7.32 8.98
CA GLU A 425 -15.26 7.50 8.65
C GLU A 425 -15.66 8.98 8.82
N LYS A 426 -15.26 9.59 9.93
CA LYS A 426 -15.37 11.03 10.19
C LYS A 426 -14.07 11.75 9.86
N GLN A 427 -14.15 13.07 9.67
CA GLN A 427 -12.96 13.88 9.40
C GLN A 427 -11.98 13.82 10.58
N ALA A 428 -10.71 13.55 10.28
CA ALA A 428 -9.61 13.51 11.23
C ALA A 428 -8.59 14.60 10.87
N ALA A 429 -7.95 15.22 11.86
CA ALA A 429 -6.82 16.09 11.56
C ALA A 429 -5.54 15.27 11.61
N THR A 430 -4.76 15.24 10.52
CA THR A 430 -3.55 14.42 10.43
C THR A 430 -2.36 15.27 10.01
N ARG A 431 -1.17 14.98 10.54
CA ARG A 431 0.08 15.72 10.24
C ARG A 431 1.31 14.84 10.39
N TRP A 432 2.35 15.15 9.62
CA TRP A 432 3.71 14.72 9.94
C TRP A 432 4.13 15.32 11.29
N VAL A 433 4.72 14.50 12.16
CA VAL A 433 5.53 15.03 13.26
C VAL A 433 6.85 15.50 12.66
N GLN A 434 6.82 16.69 12.07
CA GLN A 434 8.04 17.38 11.69
C GLN A 434 8.58 18.06 12.94
N ARG A 435 9.84 17.77 13.29
CA ARG A 435 10.56 18.65 14.23
C ARG A 435 10.66 19.99 13.53
N ASP A 436 10.20 21.06 14.16
CA ASP A 436 10.51 22.40 13.68
C ASP A 436 12.04 22.47 13.56
N ILE A 437 12.52 22.84 12.38
CA ILE A 437 13.96 23.06 12.17
C ILE A 437 14.23 24.39 12.86
N ASN A 438 14.52 24.33 14.16
CA ASN A 438 14.92 25.48 14.95
C ASN A 438 16.41 25.35 15.27
N ALA A 439 17.18 26.36 14.91
CA ALA A 439 18.59 26.48 15.27
C ALA A 439 18.70 27.66 16.22
N GLU A 440 18.59 27.39 17.53
CA GLU A 440 19.00 28.35 18.55
C GLU A 440 20.52 28.25 18.65
N VAL A 441 21.21 29.06 17.85
CA VAL A 441 22.66 29.22 17.91
C VAL A 441 22.91 30.38 18.87
N ASP A 442 23.55 30.10 20.01
CA ASP A 442 24.15 31.15 20.82
C ASP A 442 25.24 31.81 19.98
N GLU A 443 25.00 33.04 19.49
CA GLU A 443 26.05 33.85 18.88
C GLU A 443 26.87 34.50 20.01
N PRO A 444 28.10 34.03 20.28
CA PRO A 444 28.92 34.65 21.31
C PRO A 444 29.34 36.06 20.85
N GLU A 445 29.11 37.08 21.68
CA GLU A 445 29.80 38.37 21.56
C GLU A 445 31.27 38.16 21.95
N ILE A 446 32.09 37.71 21.01
CA ILE A 446 33.52 37.47 21.25
C ILE A 446 34.25 38.82 21.24
N SER A 447 34.83 39.21 22.37
CA SER A 447 35.74 40.35 22.44
C SER A 447 37.20 39.89 22.24
N THR A 448 38.08 40.81 21.85
CA THR A 448 39.53 40.51 21.72
C THR A 448 40.18 40.03 23.02
N THR A 449 39.51 40.25 24.17
CA THR A 449 39.97 39.79 25.49
C THR A 449 39.61 38.33 25.80
N ASP A 450 38.74 37.69 25.01
CA ASP A 450 38.29 36.31 25.21
C ASP A 450 39.15 35.28 24.42
N VAL A 451 40.04 35.76 23.56
CA VAL A 451 40.86 34.90 22.69
C VAL A 451 42.13 34.44 23.41
N ASP A 452 42.38 33.14 23.38
CA ASP A 452 43.55 32.51 24.01
C ASP A 452 44.88 33.12 23.49
N PRO A 453 45.78 33.60 24.37
CA PRO A 453 47.07 34.17 23.96
C PRO A 453 47.98 33.22 23.18
N HIS A 454 47.88 31.91 23.43
CA HIS A 454 48.56 30.87 22.65
C HIS A 454 47.98 30.76 21.24
N PHE A 455 46.65 30.84 21.11
CA PHE A 455 45.99 30.86 19.80
C PHE A 455 46.40 32.11 19.01
N MET A 456 46.42 33.30 19.63
CA MET A 456 46.91 34.53 18.99
C MET A 456 48.37 34.43 18.53
N ARG A 457 49.24 33.77 19.33
CA ARG A 457 50.63 33.51 18.94
C ARG A 457 50.76 32.55 17.77
N LEU A 458 49.94 31.51 17.73
CA LEU A 458 49.90 30.59 16.60
C LEU A 458 49.37 31.29 15.36
N ASN A 459 48.30 32.08 15.49
CA ASN A 459 47.75 32.86 14.39
C ASN A 459 48.84 33.72 13.73
N GLY A 460 49.53 34.56 14.50
CA GLY A 460 50.62 35.40 13.97
C GLY A 460 51.87 34.64 13.45
N GLN A 461 51.99 33.33 13.71
CA GLN A 461 53.04 32.50 13.09
C GLN A 461 52.65 31.97 11.71
N TYR A 462 51.35 31.82 11.46
CA TYR A 462 50.81 31.19 10.25
C TYR A 462 50.15 32.20 9.29
N SER A 463 49.59 33.31 9.77
CA SER A 463 48.83 34.32 8.99
C SER A 463 49.66 35.35 8.21
N GLY A 464 50.92 35.05 7.93
CA GLY A 464 51.77 35.91 7.09
C GLY A 464 51.90 37.37 7.58
N GLY A 465 52.03 38.30 6.63
CA GLY A 465 52.12 39.75 6.89
C GLY A 465 50.80 40.50 6.72
N ASP A 466 49.77 39.80 6.25
CA ASP A 466 48.42 40.23 5.90
C ASP A 466 47.40 39.98 7.02
N SER A 467 47.76 39.18 8.04
CA SER A 467 46.87 38.84 9.17
C SER A 467 45.59 38.11 8.76
N GLU A 468 45.62 37.44 7.62
CA GLU A 468 44.52 36.65 7.06
C GLU A 468 44.90 35.15 7.10
N ILE A 469 43.94 34.27 7.39
CA ILE A 469 44.17 32.82 7.48
C ILE A 469 43.45 32.09 6.35
N SER A 470 44.20 31.35 5.54
CA SER A 470 43.64 30.44 4.54
C SER A 470 43.14 29.12 5.14
N ALA A 471 42.32 28.37 4.40
CA ALA A 471 41.81 27.07 4.86
C ALA A 471 42.94 26.09 5.22
N PHE A 472 44.07 26.17 4.50
CA PHE A 472 45.23 25.32 4.74
C PHE A 472 45.96 25.71 6.02
N GLU A 473 46.15 27.00 6.28
CA GLU A 473 46.75 27.50 7.53
C GLU A 473 45.83 27.21 8.73
N LEU A 474 44.52 27.42 8.57
CA LEU A 474 43.52 27.09 9.59
C LEU A 474 43.58 25.61 9.96
N GLN A 475 43.68 24.72 8.97
CA GLN A 475 43.83 23.29 9.21
C GLN A 475 45.07 22.97 10.05
N GLN A 476 46.21 23.59 9.72
CA GLN A 476 47.46 23.39 10.46
C GLN A 476 47.35 23.90 11.90
N ILE A 477 46.76 25.08 12.11
CA ILE A 477 46.56 25.67 13.44
C ILE A 477 45.66 24.77 14.28
N LEU A 478 44.47 24.41 13.77
CA LEU A 478 43.49 23.59 14.51
C LEU A 478 44.03 22.20 14.83
N ASN A 479 44.73 21.55 13.89
CA ASN A 479 45.33 20.24 14.13
C ASN A 479 46.47 20.29 15.14
N LYS A 480 47.26 21.36 15.14
CA LYS A 480 48.33 21.54 16.13
C LYS A 480 47.76 21.78 17.53
N VAL A 481 46.69 22.57 17.65
CA VAL A 481 46.01 22.80 18.93
C VAL A 481 45.36 21.52 19.45
N ILE A 482 44.63 20.79 18.60
CA ILE A 482 43.91 19.58 19.02
C ILE A 482 44.83 18.40 19.31
N SER A 483 46.00 18.32 18.66
CA SER A 483 47.02 17.29 18.96
C SER A 483 47.57 17.37 20.39
N GLN A 484 47.44 18.52 21.05
CA GLN A 484 47.87 18.72 22.44
C GLN A 484 46.76 18.37 23.45
N ARG A 485 45.54 18.13 22.98
CA ARG A 485 44.36 17.81 23.79
C ARG A 485 44.13 16.31 23.84
N THR A 486 44.38 15.71 25.00
CA THR A 486 44.14 14.27 25.22
C THR A 486 42.68 13.92 25.52
N ASP A 487 41.85 14.94 25.77
CA ASP A 487 40.43 14.80 26.09
C ASP A 487 39.52 14.76 24.85
N VAL A 488 40.06 15.08 23.67
CA VAL A 488 39.32 15.04 22.40
C VAL A 488 39.87 13.92 21.51
N LYS A 489 39.04 12.92 21.21
CA LYS A 489 39.38 11.87 20.25
C LYS A 489 39.04 12.33 18.84
N THR A 490 40.05 12.59 18.02
CA THR A 490 39.90 13.02 16.64
C THR A 490 41.12 12.66 15.82
N ASP A 491 40.92 12.41 14.52
CA ASP A 491 42.01 12.27 13.54
C ASP A 491 42.47 13.64 12.99
N GLY A 492 41.91 14.73 13.52
CA GLY A 492 42.13 16.11 13.09
C GLY A 492 40.99 16.66 12.23
N PHE A 493 41.10 17.94 11.90
CA PHE A 493 40.24 18.65 10.96
C PHE A 493 40.71 18.40 9.53
N SER A 494 39.75 18.06 8.65
CA SER A 494 39.98 17.98 7.21
C SER A 494 40.03 19.39 6.60
N LEU A 495 40.63 19.49 5.41
CA LEU A 495 40.69 20.75 4.67
C LEU A 495 39.28 21.22 4.28
N GLU A 496 38.38 20.28 3.97
CA GLU A 496 36.97 20.55 3.67
C GLU A 496 36.23 21.17 4.86
N THR A 497 36.42 20.65 6.07
CA THR A 497 35.85 21.25 7.29
C THR A 497 36.37 22.67 7.50
N CYS A 498 37.66 22.91 7.24
CA CYS A 498 38.26 24.25 7.35
C CYS A 498 37.69 25.22 6.30
N HIS A 499 37.46 24.77 5.06
CA HIS A 499 36.76 25.56 4.05
C HIS A 499 35.32 25.91 4.47
N HIS A 500 34.58 24.99 5.09
CA HIS A 500 33.24 25.29 5.62
C HIS A 500 33.28 26.30 6.78
N ILE A 501 34.27 26.19 7.68
CA ILE A 501 34.45 27.17 8.77
C ILE A 501 34.73 28.56 8.19
N ILE A 502 35.63 28.68 7.22
CA ILE A 502 35.89 29.96 6.53
C ILE A 502 34.62 30.45 5.85
N SER A 503 33.93 29.61 5.09
CA SER A 503 32.70 30.01 4.39
C SER A 503 31.58 30.47 5.34
N LEU A 504 31.57 30.00 6.59
CA LEU A 504 30.60 30.40 7.60
C LEU A 504 30.94 31.77 8.22
N LEU A 505 32.22 32.12 8.31
CA LEU A 505 32.73 33.26 9.07
C LEU A 505 33.35 34.37 8.20
N ASP A 506 33.64 34.11 6.92
CA ASP A 506 34.18 35.08 5.96
C ASP A 506 33.07 36.03 5.51
N VAL A 507 32.94 37.14 6.21
CA VAL A 507 32.02 38.24 5.88
C VAL A 507 32.50 39.03 4.64
N SER A 508 33.76 38.89 4.25
CA SER A 508 34.41 39.66 3.18
C SER A 508 34.40 38.99 1.81
N PHE A 509 34.04 37.70 1.76
CA PHE A 509 33.96 36.85 0.57
C PHE A 509 35.30 36.70 -0.18
N ASN A 510 36.43 36.84 0.50
CA ASN A 510 37.76 36.68 -0.08
C ASN A 510 38.33 35.25 0.09
N GLY A 511 37.64 34.37 0.81
CA GLY A 511 38.04 33.01 1.09
C GLY A 511 39.06 32.89 2.23
N LEU A 512 39.21 33.93 3.06
CA LEU A 512 40.15 34.02 4.17
C LEU A 512 39.44 34.45 5.46
N LEU A 513 40.01 34.10 6.61
CA LEU A 513 39.54 34.51 7.94
C LEU A 513 40.41 35.65 8.49
N PHE A 514 39.76 36.70 8.99
CA PHE A 514 40.39 37.82 9.70
C PHE A 514 40.57 37.56 11.20
#